data_AF-A0A392SS46-F1
#
_entry.id   AF-A0A392SS46-F1
#
_cell.length_a   1.000
_cell.length_b   1.000
_cell.length_c   1.000
_cell.angle_alpha   90.00
_cell.angle_beta   90.00
_cell.angle_gamma   90.00
#
_symmetry.space_group_name_H-M   'P 1'
#
loop_
_entity.id
_entity.type
_entity.pdbx_description
1 polymer ?
#
loop_
_entity_poly.entity_id
_entity_poly.type
_entity_poly.pdbx_seq_one_letter_code
_entity_poly.pdbx_strand_id
1 'polypeptide(L)'
;ASRKDWSMKLDEALWAYRTAFKAPIGLTPFQMVYGKSCHLPVELEHKAYWALKFLNFDENQAEEKIKVQLHELEEMRSQAYESSKLYKEKVKSYHDKQI
;
A
#
# COMPACT_ATOMS: atom_id res chain seq x y z
N ALA A 1 34.76 -1.83 18.09
CA ALA A 1 34.12 -2.47 16.92
C ALA A 1 34.65 -3.89 16.80
N SER A 2 33.79 -4.89 16.97
CA SER A 2 34.18 -6.28 16.77
C SER A 2 34.22 -6.55 15.27
N ARG A 3 35.17 -7.37 14.78
CA ARG A 3 35.26 -7.76 13.35
C ARG A 3 34.00 -8.50 12.86
N LYS A 4 33.09 -8.87 13.76
CA LYS A 4 31.84 -9.58 13.49
C LYS A 4 30.65 -8.67 13.16
N ASP A 5 30.77 -7.35 13.34
CA ASP A 5 29.63 -6.41 13.18
C ASP A 5 29.49 -5.89 11.73
N TRP A 6 30.23 -6.46 10.77
CA TRP A 6 30.27 -5.97 9.38
C TRP A 6 28.92 -6.09 8.66
N SER A 7 28.14 -7.13 8.99
CA SER A 7 26.83 -7.38 8.37
C SER A 7 25.83 -6.29 8.73
N MET A 8 25.90 -5.75 9.95
CA MET A 8 25.03 -4.65 10.41
C MET A 8 25.35 -3.33 9.69
N LYS A 9 26.56 -3.17 9.14
CA LYS A 9 27.00 -1.98 8.40
C LYS A 9 26.92 -2.13 6.89
N LEU A 10 26.42 -3.27 6.40
CA LEU A 10 26.37 -3.56 4.97
C LEU A 10 25.50 -2.55 4.22
N ASP A 11 24.35 -2.18 4.80
CA ASP A 11 23.43 -1.20 4.22
C ASP A 11 24.07 0.19 4.12
N GLU A 12 24.78 0.63 5.16
CA GLU A 12 25.51 1.91 5.18
C GLU A 12 26.64 1.93 4.15
N ALA A 13 27.39 0.82 4.03
CA ALA A 13 28.48 0.68 3.07
C ALA A 13 27.97 0.67 1.61
N LEU A 14 26.88 -0.04 1.35
CA LEU A 14 26.20 -0.04 0.04
C LEU A 14 25.68 1.36 -0.32
N TRP A 15 25.12 2.08 0.65
CA TRP A 15 24.67 3.45 0.46
C TRP A 15 25.82 4.39 0.07
N ALA A 16 26.92 4.35 0.83
CA ALA A 16 28.10 5.14 0.53
C ALA A 16 28.66 4.82 -0.86
N TYR A 17 28.68 3.54 -1.24
CA TYR A 17 29.13 3.15 -2.58
C TYR A 17 28.22 3.68 -3.70
N ARG A 18 26.89 3.59 -3.54
CA ARG A 18 25.91 4.00 -4.56
C ARG A 18 25.90 5.52 -4.79
N THR A 19 26.20 6.30 -3.76
CA THR A 19 26.18 7.77 -3.79
C THR A 19 27.54 8.42 -3.97
N ALA A 20 28.64 7.69 -3.76
CA ALA A 20 29.97 8.20 -4.00
C ALA A 20 30.18 8.54 -5.47
N PHE A 21 30.60 9.78 -5.72
CA PHE A 21 30.94 10.26 -7.05
C PHE A 21 32.12 9.51 -7.63
N LYS A 22 32.00 8.99 -8.84
CA LYS A 22 33.10 8.33 -9.56
C LYS A 22 33.73 9.34 -10.52
N ALA A 23 34.85 9.93 -10.11
CA ALA A 23 35.56 10.95 -10.87
C ALA A 23 35.85 10.58 -12.35
N PRO A 24 36.22 9.34 -12.70
CA PRO A 24 36.44 8.98 -14.10
C PRO A 24 35.18 8.98 -14.97
N ILE A 25 34.01 8.74 -14.37
CA ILE A 25 32.72 8.63 -15.07
C ILE A 25 31.95 9.95 -14.98
N GLY A 26 32.26 10.79 -13.98
CA GLY A 26 31.57 12.05 -13.74
C GLY A 26 30.16 11.89 -13.15
N LEU A 27 29.80 10.68 -12.69
CA LEU A 27 28.48 10.36 -12.13
C LEU A 27 28.60 9.43 -10.91
N THR A 28 27.57 9.40 -10.09
CA THR A 28 27.42 8.37 -9.06
C THR A 28 26.89 7.07 -9.67
N PRO A 29 27.18 5.89 -9.07
CA PRO A 29 26.59 4.64 -9.53
C PRO A 29 25.05 4.66 -9.56
N PHE A 30 24.41 5.37 -8.62
CA PHE A 30 22.95 5.56 -8.63
C PHE A 30 22.48 6.34 -9.86
N GLN A 31 23.14 7.45 -10.20
CA GLN A 31 22.83 8.24 -11.40
C GLN A 31 22.96 7.43 -12.68
N MET A 32 23.94 6.52 -12.75
CA MET A 32 24.16 5.67 -13.92
C MET A 32 23.02 4.68 -14.16
N VAL A 33 22.38 4.18 -13.09
CA VAL A 33 21.28 3.20 -13.19
C VAL A 33 19.93 3.88 -13.40
N TYR A 34 19.66 4.97 -12.70
CA TYR A 34 18.33 5.60 -12.66
C TYR A 34 18.22 6.92 -13.44
N GLY A 35 19.34 7.44 -13.96
CA GLY A 35 19.35 8.68 -14.75
C GLY A 35 19.05 9.96 -13.96
N LYS A 36 19.03 9.91 -12.62
CA LYS A 36 18.71 11.04 -11.72
C LYS A 36 19.63 11.05 -10.50
N SER A 37 19.85 12.23 -9.92
CA SER A 37 20.56 12.38 -8.63
C SER A 37 19.79 11.72 -7.49
N CYS A 38 20.50 11.06 -6.57
CA CYS A 38 19.89 10.56 -5.34
C CYS A 38 19.65 11.74 -4.38
N HIS A 39 18.38 12.03 -4.08
CA HIS A 39 18.02 13.05 -3.07
C HIS A 39 17.75 12.39 -1.71
N LEU A 40 17.29 11.15 -1.72
CA LEU A 40 17.28 10.14 -0.65
C LEU A 40 16.89 8.81 -1.33
N PRO A 41 17.34 7.62 -0.89
CA PRO A 41 16.77 6.39 -1.42
C PRO A 41 15.28 6.35 -1.08
N VAL A 42 14.46 5.99 -2.07
CA VAL A 42 13.01 5.75 -1.90
C VAL A 42 12.76 4.78 -0.75
N GLU A 43 13.68 3.84 -0.51
CA GLU A 43 13.61 2.88 0.58
C GLU A 43 13.66 3.53 1.97
N LEU A 44 14.44 4.61 2.16
CA LEU A 44 14.51 5.34 3.42
C LEU A 44 13.29 6.25 3.61
N GLU A 45 12.86 6.92 2.55
CA GLU A 45 11.63 7.74 2.57
C GLU A 45 10.41 6.87 2.89
N HIS A 46 10.31 5.71 2.25
CA HIS A 46 9.24 4.74 2.48
C HIS A 46 9.27 4.21 3.92
N LYS A 47 10.44 3.83 4.45
CA LYS A 47 10.57 3.40 5.85
C LYS A 47 10.17 4.50 6.84
N ALA A 48 10.60 5.74 6.60
CA ALA A 48 10.23 6.89 7.44
C ALA A 48 8.73 7.20 7.36
N TYR A 49 8.15 7.14 6.16
CA TYR A 49 6.72 7.30 5.94
C TYR A 49 5.90 6.22 6.66
N TRP A 50 6.32 4.95 6.57
CA TRP A 50 5.67 3.85 7.28
C TRP A 50 5.79 3.96 8.79
N ALA A 51 6.96 4.36 9.31
CA ALA A 51 7.13 4.62 10.73
C ALA A 51 6.22 5.77 11.20
N LEU A 52 6.10 6.85 10.42
CA LEU A 52 5.20 7.96 10.73
C LEU A 52 3.72 7.55 10.67
N LYS A 53 3.34 6.75 9.66
CA LYS A 53 2.00 6.14 9.55
C LYS A 53 1.68 5.26 10.76
N PHE A 54 2.65 4.48 11.21
CA PHE A 54 2.53 3.61 12.37
C PHE A 54 2.45 4.39 13.68
N LEU A 55 3.27 5.42 13.86
CA LEU A 55 3.22 6.29 15.05
C LEU A 55 1.91 7.08 15.15
N ASN A 56 1.32 7.44 14.01
CA ASN A 56 0.02 8.10 13.94
C ASN A 56 -1.14 7.10 13.77
N PHE A 57 -0.90 5.80 13.94
CA PHE A 57 -1.95 4.79 13.85
C PHE A 57 -2.74 4.77 15.15
N ASP A 58 -4.02 5.18 15.08
CA ASP A 58 -4.96 5.00 16.18
C ASP A 58 -5.76 3.71 15.93
N GLU A 59 -5.48 2.69 16.74
CA GLU A 59 -6.11 1.37 16.65
C GLU A 59 -7.64 1.47 16.81
N ASN A 60 -8.13 2.34 17.70
CA ASN A 60 -9.56 2.49 17.92
C ASN A 60 -10.26 3.13 16.71
N GLN A 61 -9.65 4.19 16.14
CA GLN A 61 -10.17 4.82 14.92
C GLN A 61 -10.13 3.86 13.72
N ALA A 62 -9.08 3.04 13.62
CA ALA A 62 -8.96 2.04 12.57
C ALA A 62 -10.02 0.94 12.72
N GLU A 63 -10.25 0.44 13.94
CA GLU A 63 -11.28 -0.55 14.23
C GLU A 63 -12.68 -0.02 13.91
N GLU A 64 -12.99 1.21 14.34
CA GLU A 64 -14.28 1.84 14.09
C GLU A 64 -14.52 2.06 12.59
N LYS A 65 -13.49 2.51 11.87
CA LYS A 65 -13.55 2.65 10.41
C LYS A 65 -13.81 1.32 9.70
N ILE A 66 -13.16 0.24 10.12
CA ILE A 66 -13.39 -1.10 9.58
C ILE A 66 -14.83 -1.55 9.86
N LYS A 67 -15.34 -1.33 11.07
CA LYS A 67 -16.73 -1.66 11.43
C LYS A 67 -17.73 -0.92 10.54
N VAL A 68 -17.53 0.38 10.32
CA VAL A 68 -18.38 1.18 9.43
C VAL A 68 -18.36 0.64 8.00
N GLN A 69 -17.17 0.37 7.45
CA GLN A 69 -17.04 -0.17 6.10
C GLN A 69 -17.71 -1.54 5.96
N LEU A 70 -17.59 -2.41 6.96
CA LEU A 70 -18.28 -3.71 6.97
C LEU A 70 -19.80 -3.54 7.01
N HIS A 71 -20.30 -2.55 7.78
CA HIS A 71 -21.72 -2.29 7.86
C HIS A 71 -22.29 -1.77 6.55
N GLU A 72 -21.58 -0.87 5.87
CA GLU A 72 -21.94 -0.38 4.54
C GLU A 72 -22.02 -1.52 3.51
N LEU A 73 -21.05 -2.45 3.54
CA LEU A 73 -21.05 -3.63 2.67
C LEU A 73 -22.23 -4.57 2.94
N GLU A 74 -22.59 -4.74 4.21
CA GLU A 74 -23.75 -5.55 4.59
C GLU A 74 -25.06 -4.92 4.09
N GLU A 75 -25.19 -3.60 4.19
CA GLU A 75 -26.35 -2.88 3.70
C GLU A 75 -26.48 -3.01 2.17
N MET A 76 -25.38 -2.81 1.43
CA MET A 76 -25.35 -3.01 -0.02
C MET A 76 -25.77 -4.43 -0.41
N ARG A 77 -25.30 -5.43 0.32
CA ARG A 77 -25.67 -6.84 0.10
C ARG A 77 -27.16 -7.07 0.34
N SER A 78 -27.72 -6.51 1.42
CA SER A 78 -29.14 -6.60 1.74
C SER A 78 -30.01 -5.98 0.64
N GLN A 79 -29.64 -4.77 0.18
CA GLN A 79 -30.33 -4.09 -0.91
C GLN A 79 -30.29 -4.89 -2.23
N ALA A 80 -29.17 -5.53 -2.55
CA ALA A 80 -29.05 -6.39 -3.72
C ALA A 80 -29.96 -7.63 -3.64
N TYR A 81 -30.09 -8.25 -2.45
CA TYR A 81 -30.99 -9.38 -2.25
C TYR A 81 -32.46 -9.00 -2.42
N GLU A 82 -32.89 -7.88 -1.82
CA GLU A 82 -34.26 -7.37 -1.98
C GLU A 82 -34.57 -7.03 -3.44
N SER A 83 -33.63 -6.37 -4.13
CA SER A 83 -33.77 -6.03 -5.56
C SER A 83 -33.91 -7.29 -6.43
N SER A 84 -33.10 -8.31 -6.17
CA SER A 84 -33.18 -9.60 -6.87
C SER A 84 -34.51 -10.32 -6.60
N LYS A 85 -34.99 -10.31 -5.34
CA LYS A 85 -36.28 -10.91 -4.97
C LYS A 85 -37.44 -10.23 -5.70
N LEU A 86 -37.49 -8.90 -5.67
CA LEU A 86 -38.50 -8.10 -6.36
C LEU A 86 -38.50 -8.34 -7.88
N TYR A 87 -37.31 -8.47 -8.48
CA TYR A 87 -37.19 -8.78 -9.90
C TYR A 87 -37.82 -10.15 -10.23
N LYS A 88 -37.49 -11.19 -9.45
CA LYS A 88 -38.04 -12.55 -9.63
C LYS A 88 -39.55 -12.58 -9.48
N GLU A 89 -40.10 -11.87 -8.48
CA GLU A 89 -41.55 -11.77 -8.27
C GLU A 89 -42.26 -11.09 -9.45
N LYS A 90 -41.70 -9.99 -9.97
CA LYS A 90 -42.24 -9.31 -11.16
C LYS A 90 -42.24 -10.21 -12.39
N VAL A 91 -41.14 -10.92 -12.65
CA VAL A 91 -41.03 -11.86 -13.77
C VAL A 91 -42.05 -12.99 -13.65
N LYS A 92 -42.21 -13.56 -12.45
CA LYS A 92 -43.22 -14.59 -12.18
C LYS A 92 -44.64 -14.07 -12.43
N SER A 93 -44.99 -12.91 -11.88
CA SER A 93 -46.33 -12.31 -12.09
C SER A 93 -46.63 -12.00 -13.56
N TYR A 94 -45.62 -11.60 -14.33
CA TYR A 94 -45.79 -11.41 -15.77
C TYR A 94 -46.05 -12.74 -16.49
N HIS A 95 -45.29 -13.79 -16.18
CA HIS A 95 -45.48 -15.12 -16.76
C HIS A 95 -46.86 -15.70 -16.44
N ASP A 96 -47.29 -15.64 -15.18
CA ASP A 96 -48.58 -16.16 -14.71
C ASP A 96 -49.77 -15.45 -15.38
N LYS A 97 -49.60 -14.21 -15.88
CA LYS A 97 -50.63 -13.47 -16.64
C LYS A 97 -50.69 -13.85 -18.12
N GLN A 98 -49.66 -14.49 -18.64
CA GLN A 98 -49.54 -14.86 -20.07
C GLN A 98 -49.88 -16.34 -20.31
N ILE A 99 -50.21 -17.09 -19.26
CA ILE A 99 -50.76 -18.46 -19.28
C ILE A 99 -52.26 -18.36 -19.03
#